data_AF-A0AAE0UWC0-F1
#
_entry.id   AF-A0AAE0UWC0-F1
#
_cell.length_a   1.000
_cell.length_b   1.000
_cell.length_c   1.000
_cell.angle_alpha   90.00
_cell.angle_beta   90.00
_cell.angle_gamma   90.00
#
_symmetry.space_group_name_H-M   'P 1'
#
loop_
_entity.id
_entity.type
_entity.pdbx_description
1 polymer ?
#
loop_
_entity_poly.entity_id
_entity_poly.type
_entity_poly.pdbx_seq_one_letter_code
_entity_poly.pdbx_strand_id
1 'polypeptide(L)'
;MQLGRSRLAEPPHAQQGRMRLCYHCGASGHQSSRCPERETPAKVFSKERASRLPAHQPWDCAIDLLPNASPPRGRIYPLSLPESKAMEEYIETALAAGHIQPSTSPAAAGFFFVGKKDGGLRPCIDYRGLNAITVPYPYPLPLVPAALEQLRGARIFTKLGLRSAYKLVRIREGDEWKTTFHTTHGHYEYRV
;
A
#
# COMPACT_ATOMS: atom_id res chain seq x y z
N MET A 1 17.33 5.19 -21.36
CA MET A 1 16.54 6.43 -21.37
C MET A 1 17.09 7.32 -22.48
N GLN A 2 16.34 7.52 -23.56
CA GLN A 2 16.73 8.41 -24.65
C GLN A 2 15.50 9.25 -24.98
N LEU A 3 15.57 10.55 -24.70
CA LEU A 3 14.48 11.50 -24.87
C LEU A 3 14.56 12.05 -26.31
N GLY A 4 13.67 11.58 -27.19
CA GLY A 4 13.45 12.20 -28.50
C GLY A 4 12.67 13.50 -28.33
N ARG A 5 13.29 14.63 -28.68
CA ARG A 5 12.63 15.94 -28.78
C ARG A 5 12.07 16.11 -30.20
N SER A 6 10.78 15.89 -30.38
CA SER A 6 10.03 16.44 -31.52
C SER A 6 9.36 17.74 -31.10
N ARG A 7 9.58 18.81 -31.88
CA ARG A 7 8.97 20.14 -31.66
C ARG A 7 7.46 20.02 -31.88
N LEU A 8 6.67 20.32 -30.84
CA LEU A 8 5.22 20.46 -30.96
C LEU A 8 4.87 21.96 -30.90
N ALA A 9 4.02 22.37 -31.84
CA ALA A 9 3.47 23.72 -31.96
C ALA A 9 2.76 24.17 -30.66
N GLU A 10 2.92 25.45 -30.32
CA GLU A 10 2.27 26.06 -29.16
C GLU A 10 0.74 26.15 -29.36
N PRO A 11 -0.09 25.73 -28.38
CA PRO A 11 -1.52 26.02 -28.41
C PRO A 11 -1.79 27.43 -27.86
N PRO A 12 -2.67 28.22 -28.50
CA PRO A 12 -2.97 29.57 -28.06
C PRO A 12 -4.10 29.51 -27.02
N HIS A 13 -3.81 29.61 -25.72
CA HIS A 13 -4.78 30.11 -24.75
C HIS A 13 -4.06 30.62 -23.49
N ALA A 14 -3.63 31.88 -23.58
CA ALA A 14 -3.31 32.68 -22.42
C ALA A 14 -4.62 33.26 -21.81
N GLN A 15 -4.67 33.21 -20.48
CA GLN A 15 -5.44 34.06 -19.57
C GLN A 15 -6.95 33.82 -19.38
N GLN A 16 -7.30 33.33 -18.19
CA GLN A 16 -8.33 33.95 -17.35
C GLN A 16 -8.05 33.63 -15.87
N GLY A 17 -7.91 34.68 -15.06
CA GLY A 17 -7.43 34.64 -13.68
C GLY A 17 -8.46 34.15 -12.67
N ARG A 18 -8.33 32.89 -12.25
CA ARG A 18 -8.68 32.47 -10.89
C ARG A 18 -7.37 32.37 -10.11
N MET A 19 -7.28 33.04 -8.97
CA MET A 19 -6.14 32.92 -8.05
C MET A 19 -6.01 31.44 -7.66
N ARG A 20 -5.13 30.70 -8.35
CA ARG A 20 -5.00 29.25 -8.15
C ARG A 20 -4.34 29.06 -6.80
N LEU A 21 -5.08 28.45 -5.88
CA LEU A 21 -4.50 27.90 -4.66
C LEU A 21 -3.36 26.96 -5.07
N CYS A 22 -2.28 27.02 -4.32
CA CYS A 22 -1.17 26.10 -4.51
C CYS A 22 -1.67 24.66 -4.34
N TYR A 23 -1.37 23.80 -5.31
CA TYR A 23 -1.75 22.38 -5.28
C TYR A 23 -1.00 21.57 -4.20
N HIS A 24 0.07 22.13 -3.62
CA HIS A 24 0.87 21.48 -2.58
C HIS A 24 0.43 21.85 -1.17
N CYS A 25 0.19 23.13 -0.89
CA CYS A 25 -0.13 23.61 0.47
C CYS A 25 -1.50 24.28 0.60
N GLY A 26 -2.27 24.40 -0.49
CA GLY A 26 -3.58 25.05 -0.48
C GLY A 26 -3.55 26.57 -0.29
N ALA A 27 -2.37 27.21 -0.13
CA ALA A 27 -2.27 28.65 0.08
C ALA A 27 -2.32 29.45 -1.24
N SER A 28 -2.84 30.68 -1.18
CA SER A 28 -2.72 31.67 -2.26
C SER A 28 -1.38 32.41 -2.21
N GLY A 29 -0.98 33.04 -3.32
CA GLY A 29 0.19 33.94 -3.36
C GLY A 29 1.47 33.36 -3.96
N HIS A 30 1.46 32.10 -4.42
CA HIS A 30 2.56 31.52 -5.20
C HIS A 30 2.07 30.47 -6.19
N GLN A 31 2.87 30.20 -7.23
CA GLN A 31 2.65 29.08 -8.12
C GLN A 31 3.07 27.77 -7.44
N SER A 32 2.34 26.67 -7.64
CA SER A 32 2.68 25.35 -7.08
C SER A 32 4.12 24.91 -7.40
N SER A 33 4.66 25.33 -8.54
CA SER A 33 6.05 25.08 -8.95
C SER A 33 7.09 25.68 -7.98
N ARG A 34 6.75 26.75 -7.27
CA ARG A 34 7.59 27.51 -6.32
C ARG A 34 7.11 27.36 -4.86
N CYS A 35 6.29 26.35 -4.56
CA CYS A 35 5.81 26.13 -3.20
C CYS A 35 6.97 25.70 -2.28
N PRO A 36 7.14 26.32 -1.10
CA PRO A 36 8.16 25.91 -0.12
C PRO A 36 7.97 24.46 0.37
N GLU A 37 6.73 23.99 0.42
CA GLU A 37 6.37 22.62 0.83
C GLU A 37 6.49 21.61 -0.32
N ARG A 38 6.90 22.04 -1.52
CA ARG A 38 7.06 21.14 -2.66
C ARG A 38 8.25 20.20 -2.44
N GLU A 39 7.96 18.91 -2.27
CA GLU A 39 9.00 17.89 -2.28
C GLU A 39 9.63 17.74 -3.67
N THR A 40 10.94 17.45 -3.71
CA THR A 40 11.63 17.16 -4.96
C THR A 40 11.24 15.77 -5.47
N PRO A 41 11.23 15.53 -6.80
CA PRO A 41 10.95 14.19 -7.33
C PRO A 41 11.85 13.11 -6.73
N ALA A 42 13.12 13.41 -6.51
CA ALA A 42 14.06 12.48 -5.86
C ALA A 42 13.58 12.05 -4.46
N LYS A 43 12.98 12.97 -3.69
CA LYS A 43 12.40 12.67 -2.38
C LYS A 43 11.11 11.85 -2.49
N VAL A 44 10.23 12.18 -3.44
CA VAL A 44 8.94 11.48 -3.64
C VAL A 44 9.13 10.04 -4.14
N PHE A 45 10.13 9.81 -5.01
CA PHE A 45 10.42 8.50 -5.59
C PHE A 45 11.51 7.70 -4.84
N SER A 46 11.83 8.07 -3.59
CA SER A 46 12.81 7.35 -2.77
C SER A 46 12.30 5.95 -2.37
N LYS A 47 13.13 4.95 -2.67
CA LYS A 47 12.85 3.54 -2.33
C LYS A 47 12.94 3.29 -0.82
N GLU A 48 13.84 4.00 -0.17
CA GLU A 48 14.12 3.91 1.26
C GLU A 48 12.95 4.48 2.04
N ARG A 49 12.45 5.67 1.66
CA ARG A 49 11.26 6.29 2.29
C ARG A 49 10.03 5.41 2.15
N ALA A 50 9.81 4.83 0.97
CA ALA A 50 8.67 3.95 0.71
C ALA A 50 8.72 2.61 1.47
N SER A 51 9.87 2.24 2.03
CA SER A 51 10.05 1.02 2.81
C SER A 51 9.97 1.24 4.32
N ARG A 52 9.82 2.50 4.77
CA ARG A 52 9.67 2.83 6.19
C ARG A 52 8.26 2.56 6.64
N LEU A 53 8.13 2.18 7.90
CA LEU A 53 6.87 2.13 8.59
C LEU A 53 6.18 3.52 8.57
N PRO A 54 4.98 3.65 7.97
CA PRO A 54 4.23 4.91 8.01
C PRO A 54 3.85 5.29 9.45
N ALA A 55 3.70 6.58 9.71
CA ALA A 55 3.09 7.05 10.95
C ALA A 55 1.58 6.77 10.94
N HIS A 56 1.00 6.52 12.12
CA HIS A 56 -0.46 6.38 12.27
C HIS A 56 -1.20 7.61 11.75
N GLN A 57 -2.35 7.37 11.13
CA GLN A 57 -3.24 8.39 10.55
C GLN A 57 -4.69 8.15 11.00
N PRO A 58 -5.55 9.18 10.94
CA PRO A 58 -6.99 9.01 11.20
C PRO A 58 -7.69 8.00 10.28
N TRP A 59 -7.09 7.68 9.13
CA TRP A 59 -7.61 6.76 8.12
C TRP A 59 -6.85 5.41 8.09
N ASP A 60 -6.23 5.04 9.21
CA ASP A 60 -5.62 3.72 9.36
C ASP A 60 -6.64 2.60 9.12
N CYS A 61 -6.13 1.47 8.63
CA CYS A 61 -6.94 0.32 8.28
C CYS A 61 -7.55 -0.31 9.54
N ALA A 62 -8.82 -0.02 9.77
CA ALA A 62 -9.64 -0.68 10.79
C ALA A 62 -10.04 -2.08 10.32
N ILE A 63 -9.97 -3.06 11.22
CA ILE A 63 -10.44 -4.43 10.99
C ILE A 63 -11.57 -4.70 11.98
N ASP A 64 -12.76 -4.18 11.71
CA ASP A 64 -13.93 -4.36 12.57
C ASP A 64 -14.47 -5.79 12.42
N LEU A 65 -14.64 -6.50 13.53
CA LEU A 65 -15.13 -7.87 13.53
C LEU A 65 -16.65 -7.91 13.78
N LEU A 66 -17.32 -8.92 13.24
CA LEU A 66 -18.73 -9.19 13.55
C LEU A 66 -18.92 -9.43 15.06
N PRO A 67 -20.07 -9.05 15.65
CA PRO A 67 -20.34 -9.28 17.06
C PRO A 67 -20.18 -10.76 17.44
N ASN A 68 -19.52 -11.03 18.56
CA ASN A 68 -19.25 -12.39 19.07
C ASN A 68 -18.39 -13.29 18.16
N ALA A 69 -17.69 -12.72 17.18
CA ALA A 69 -16.77 -13.49 16.36
C ALA A 69 -15.61 -14.07 17.19
N SER A 70 -15.28 -15.33 16.95
CA SER A 70 -14.12 -15.98 17.55
C SER A 70 -12.88 -15.82 16.65
N PRO A 71 -11.69 -15.61 17.22
CA PRO A 71 -10.44 -15.55 16.46
C PRO A 71 -10.23 -16.79 15.58
N PRO A 72 -9.88 -16.63 14.29
CA PRO A 72 -9.69 -17.77 13.40
C PRO A 72 -8.41 -18.52 13.74
N ARG A 73 -8.47 -19.85 13.65
CA ARG A 73 -7.31 -20.74 13.71
C ARG A 73 -7.00 -21.27 12.32
N GLY A 74 -5.98 -20.71 11.71
CA GLY A 74 -5.44 -21.13 10.43
C GLY A 74 -4.60 -22.41 10.58
N ARG A 75 -4.37 -23.08 9.46
CA ARG A 75 -3.50 -24.26 9.39
C ARG A 75 -2.04 -23.86 9.18
N ILE A 76 -1.12 -24.62 9.75
CA ILE A 76 0.31 -24.53 9.40
C ILE A 76 0.47 -25.22 8.04
N TYR A 77 1.09 -24.52 7.09
CA TYR A 77 1.40 -25.09 5.79
C TYR A 77 2.82 -25.68 5.82
N PRO A 78 3.03 -26.89 5.29
CA PRO A 78 4.37 -27.42 5.11
C PRO A 78 5.10 -26.59 4.06
N LEU A 79 6.33 -26.20 4.37
CA LEU A 79 7.20 -25.47 3.45
C LEU A 79 8.35 -26.38 3.02
N SER A 80 8.68 -26.36 1.72
CA SER A 80 9.90 -26.96 1.19
C SER A 80 11.16 -26.22 1.69
N LEU A 81 12.34 -26.82 1.57
CA LEU A 81 13.59 -26.17 1.99
C LEU A 81 13.82 -24.79 1.37
N PRO A 82 13.58 -24.55 0.06
CA PRO A 82 13.67 -23.21 -0.52
C PRO A 82 12.63 -22.24 0.05
N GLU A 83 11.41 -22.71 0.31
CA GLU A 83 10.35 -21.89 0.89
C GLU A 83 10.62 -21.51 2.35
N SER A 84 11.18 -22.43 3.15
CA SER A 84 11.58 -22.13 4.53
C SER A 84 12.64 -21.03 4.58
N LYS A 85 13.66 -21.10 3.73
CA LYS A 85 14.67 -20.02 3.60
C LYS A 85 14.04 -18.70 3.18
N ALA A 86 13.16 -18.73 2.17
CA ALA A 86 12.47 -17.53 1.70
C ALA A 86 11.54 -16.93 2.77
N MET A 87 10.96 -17.76 3.64
CA MET A 87 10.17 -17.32 4.78
C MET A 87 11.07 -16.64 5.82
N GLU A 88 12.19 -17.24 6.20
CA GLU A 88 13.16 -16.66 7.13
C GLU A 88 13.62 -15.28 6.65
N GLU A 89 14.09 -15.18 5.40
CA GLU A 89 14.49 -13.91 4.77
C GLU A 89 13.35 -12.88 4.76
N TYR A 90 12.13 -13.31 4.47
CA TYR A 90 10.95 -12.45 4.48
C TYR A 90 10.65 -11.91 5.88
N ILE A 91 10.68 -12.77 6.91
CA ILE A 91 10.43 -12.39 8.30
C ILE A 91 11.49 -11.41 8.78
N GLU A 92 12.78 -11.71 8.58
CA GLU A 92 13.89 -10.83 8.96
C GLU A 92 13.77 -9.46 8.29
N THR A 93 13.53 -9.42 6.99
CA THR A 93 13.37 -8.17 6.24
C THR A 93 12.16 -7.38 6.71
N ALA A 94 11.03 -8.05 6.98
CA ALA A 94 9.81 -7.39 7.40
C ALA A 94 9.91 -6.85 8.85
N LEU A 95 10.58 -7.58 9.74
CA LEU A 95 10.90 -7.14 11.10
C LEU A 95 11.85 -5.94 11.10
N ALA A 96 12.93 -5.99 10.31
CA ALA A 96 13.89 -4.90 10.19
C ALA A 96 13.24 -3.62 9.64
N ALA A 97 12.27 -3.75 8.74
CA ALA A 97 11.48 -2.62 8.24
C ALA A 97 10.37 -2.15 9.20
N GLY A 98 10.10 -2.91 10.27
CA GLY A 98 9.02 -2.64 11.22
C GLY A 98 7.61 -2.88 10.66
N HIS A 99 7.47 -3.57 9.52
CA HIS A 99 6.18 -3.89 8.93
C HIS A 99 5.42 -4.98 9.70
N ILE A 100 6.16 -5.86 10.36
CA ILE A 100 5.62 -6.90 11.24
C ILE A 100 6.29 -6.83 12.61
N GLN A 101 5.71 -7.49 13.60
CA GLN A 101 6.29 -7.70 14.93
C GLN A 101 5.91 -9.09 15.46
N PRO A 102 6.65 -9.64 16.45
CA PRO A 102 6.25 -10.87 17.13
C PRO A 102 4.88 -10.71 17.78
N SER A 103 4.06 -11.76 17.75
CA SER A 103 2.71 -11.74 18.31
C SER A 103 2.48 -12.89 19.30
N THR A 104 1.57 -12.66 20.25
CA THR A 104 1.02 -13.69 21.15
C THR A 104 -0.50 -13.83 20.99
N SER A 105 -1.03 -13.34 19.86
CA SER A 105 -2.46 -13.31 19.56
C SER A 105 -3.09 -14.70 19.56
N PRO A 106 -4.37 -14.81 20.00
CA PRO A 106 -5.15 -16.04 19.85
C PRO A 106 -5.59 -16.30 18.40
N ALA A 107 -5.52 -15.30 17.51
CA ALA A 107 -5.72 -15.48 16.08
C ALA A 107 -4.43 -15.96 15.42
N ALA A 108 -4.53 -16.81 14.41
CA ALA A 108 -3.34 -17.22 13.66
C ALA A 108 -3.68 -17.64 12.23
N ALA A 109 -3.39 -16.80 11.25
CA ALA A 109 -3.55 -17.12 9.84
C ALA A 109 -2.39 -17.99 9.32
N GLY A 110 -2.65 -18.85 8.34
CA GLY A 110 -1.60 -19.70 7.76
C GLY A 110 -0.73 -18.93 6.76
N PHE A 111 0.58 -19.12 6.83
CA PHE A 111 1.57 -18.56 5.91
C PHE A 111 2.03 -19.61 4.88
N PHE A 112 2.11 -19.24 3.60
CA PHE A 112 2.60 -20.10 2.53
C PHE A 112 3.15 -19.27 1.36
N PHE A 113 3.67 -19.93 0.32
CA PHE A 113 4.15 -19.27 -0.88
C PHE A 113 3.35 -19.62 -2.12
N VAL A 114 3.30 -18.67 -3.05
CA VAL A 114 2.84 -18.88 -4.43
C VAL A 114 3.99 -18.54 -5.37
N GLY A 115 4.27 -19.44 -6.32
CA GLY A 115 5.24 -19.20 -7.37
C GLY A 115 4.83 -18.05 -8.28
N LYS A 116 5.74 -17.12 -8.52
CA LYS A 116 5.61 -16.09 -9.54
C LYS A 116 6.08 -16.64 -10.90
N LYS A 117 5.66 -15.97 -11.98
CA LYS A 117 6.08 -16.31 -13.35
C LYS A 117 7.60 -16.16 -13.57
N ASP A 118 8.26 -15.32 -12.78
CA ASP A 118 9.71 -15.07 -12.83
C ASP A 118 10.52 -16.10 -12.03
N GLY A 119 9.88 -17.13 -11.47
CA GLY A 119 10.53 -18.13 -10.61
C GLY A 119 10.68 -17.69 -9.15
N GLY A 120 10.32 -16.46 -8.80
CA GLY A 120 10.36 -15.99 -7.41
C GLY A 120 9.19 -16.52 -6.58
N LEU A 121 9.36 -16.52 -5.26
CA LEU A 121 8.29 -16.86 -4.33
C LEU A 121 7.55 -15.60 -3.86
N ARG A 122 6.22 -15.68 -3.74
CA ARG A 122 5.38 -14.63 -3.16
C ARG A 122 4.82 -15.10 -1.83
N PRO A 123 5.16 -14.45 -0.70
CA PRO A 123 4.57 -14.80 0.58
C PRO A 123 3.07 -14.48 0.55
N CYS A 124 2.27 -15.42 1.03
CA CYS A 124 0.82 -15.35 1.08
C CYS A 124 0.35 -15.73 2.48
N ILE A 125 -0.46 -14.86 3.07
CA ILE A 125 -1.13 -15.12 4.35
C ILE A 125 -2.60 -15.41 4.05
N ASP A 126 -3.07 -16.55 4.55
CA ASP A 126 -4.43 -17.02 4.35
C ASP A 126 -5.41 -16.37 5.32
N TYR A 127 -5.79 -15.12 5.02
CA TYR A 127 -6.78 -14.38 5.81
C TYR A 127 -8.23 -14.76 5.50
N ARG A 128 -8.52 -15.87 4.81
CA ARG A 128 -9.92 -16.24 4.51
C ARG A 128 -10.77 -16.38 5.77
N GLY A 129 -10.20 -16.95 6.83
CA GLY A 129 -10.87 -17.07 8.13
C GLY A 129 -11.15 -15.71 8.79
N LEU A 130 -10.17 -14.79 8.74
CA LEU A 130 -10.33 -13.43 9.24
C LEU A 130 -11.38 -12.66 8.42
N ASN A 131 -11.26 -12.69 7.10
CA ASN A 131 -12.17 -11.99 6.18
C ASN A 131 -13.63 -12.43 6.34
N ALA A 132 -13.88 -13.70 6.70
CA ALA A 132 -15.24 -14.22 6.92
C ALA A 132 -15.91 -13.62 8.17
N ILE A 133 -15.12 -13.14 9.13
CA ILE A 133 -15.61 -12.55 10.38
C ILE A 133 -15.43 -11.04 10.45
N THR A 134 -14.85 -10.41 9.42
CA THR A 134 -14.70 -8.96 9.32
C THR A 134 -15.96 -8.33 8.75
N VAL A 135 -16.39 -7.20 9.29
CA VAL A 135 -17.50 -6.40 8.77
C VAL A 135 -17.14 -5.91 7.36
N PRO A 136 -17.94 -6.21 6.32
CA PRO A 136 -17.65 -5.74 4.97
C PRO A 136 -17.72 -4.21 4.87
N TYR A 137 -16.71 -3.61 4.22
CA TYR A 137 -16.68 -2.18 3.91
C TYR A 137 -16.79 -1.95 2.39
N PRO A 138 -18.00 -1.80 1.83
CA PRO A 138 -18.19 -1.55 0.40
C PRO A 138 -17.89 -0.09 0.07
N TYR A 139 -16.63 0.22 -0.26
CA TYR A 139 -16.25 1.55 -0.73
C TYR A 139 -16.69 1.76 -2.20
N PRO A 140 -17.34 2.88 -2.54
CA PRO A 140 -17.80 3.14 -3.91
C PRO A 140 -16.62 3.49 -4.82
N LEU A 141 -16.07 2.49 -5.50
CA LEU A 141 -15.07 2.71 -6.55
C LEU A 141 -15.74 3.22 -7.83
N PRO A 142 -15.18 4.23 -8.52
CA PRO A 142 -15.74 4.71 -9.77
C PRO A 142 -15.68 3.62 -10.85
N LEU A 143 -16.70 3.56 -11.69
CA LEU A 143 -16.69 2.68 -12.87
C LEU A 143 -15.58 3.11 -13.82
N VAL A 144 -14.84 2.15 -14.37
CA VAL A 144 -13.73 2.41 -15.29
C VAL A 144 -14.14 3.31 -16.47
N PRO A 145 -15.27 3.08 -17.18
CA PRO A 145 -15.70 3.97 -18.26
C PRO A 145 -15.97 5.40 -17.79
N ALA A 146 -16.61 5.56 -16.62
CA ALA A 146 -16.89 6.87 -16.05
C ALA A 146 -15.61 7.63 -15.66
N ALA A 147 -14.61 6.92 -15.11
CA ALA A 147 -13.30 7.50 -14.81
C ALA A 147 -12.54 7.91 -16.08
N LEU A 148 -12.63 7.12 -17.16
CA LEU A 148 -11.99 7.43 -18.44
C LEU A 148 -12.67 8.60 -19.17
N GLU A 149 -13.98 8.74 -19.03
CA GLU A 149 -14.75 9.84 -19.62
C GLU A 149 -14.28 11.21 -19.09
N GLN A 150 -13.91 11.29 -17.80
CA GLN A 150 -13.34 12.51 -17.19
C GLN A 150 -12.01 12.93 -17.82
N LEU A 151 -11.33 12.03 -18.54
CA LEU A 151 -10.07 12.30 -19.22
C LEU A 151 -10.26 12.70 -20.68
N ARG A 152 -11.50 12.81 -21.18
CA ARG A 152 -11.79 13.17 -22.57
C ARG A 152 -11.16 14.53 -22.91
N GLY A 153 -10.51 14.61 -24.07
CA GLY A 153 -9.85 15.82 -24.55
C GLY A 153 -8.47 16.09 -23.95
N ALA A 154 -8.02 15.33 -22.94
CA ALA A 154 -6.64 15.36 -22.50
C ALA A 154 -5.70 14.84 -23.60
N ARG A 155 -4.59 15.53 -23.80
CA ARG A 155 -3.58 15.19 -24.82
C ARG A 155 -2.34 14.52 -24.25
N ILE A 156 -2.10 14.71 -22.95
CA ILE A 156 -0.91 14.20 -22.25
C ILE A 156 -1.40 13.44 -21.04
N PHE A 157 -0.90 12.22 -20.88
CA PHE A 157 -1.23 11.32 -19.77
C PHE A 157 0.04 10.99 -18.99
N THR A 158 -0.08 10.88 -17.68
CA THR A 158 0.98 10.38 -16.80
C THR A 158 0.37 9.36 -15.87
N LYS A 159 1.00 8.18 -15.78
CA LYS A 159 0.58 7.11 -14.89
C LYS A 159 1.60 6.99 -13.76
N LEU A 160 1.11 7.10 -12.53
CA LEU A 160 1.91 6.91 -11.32
C LEU A 160 1.49 5.60 -10.66
N GLY A 161 2.46 4.80 -10.24
CA GLY A 161 2.24 3.58 -9.49
C GLY A 161 2.81 3.72 -8.09
N LEU A 162 2.00 3.43 -7.08
CA LEU A 162 2.47 3.38 -5.69
C LEU A 162 3.24 2.08 -5.46
N ARG A 163 4.48 2.19 -4.98
CA ARG A 163 5.28 1.02 -4.63
C ARG A 163 4.77 0.43 -3.32
N SER A 164 4.49 -0.88 -3.32
CA SER A 164 4.03 -1.60 -2.13
C SER A 164 2.85 -0.91 -1.44
N ALA A 165 1.88 -0.42 -2.22
CA ALA A 165 0.83 0.50 -1.75
C ALA A 165 0.16 0.09 -0.42
N TYR A 166 -0.10 -1.21 -0.23
CA TYR A 166 -0.68 -1.73 1.01
C TYR A 166 0.17 -1.43 2.24
N LYS A 167 1.51 -1.48 2.12
CA LYS A 167 2.44 -1.20 3.24
C LYS A 167 2.53 0.28 3.61
N LEU A 168 1.89 1.16 2.84
CA LEU A 168 1.87 2.60 3.09
C LEU A 168 0.71 3.03 4.01
N VAL A 169 -0.20 2.10 4.34
CA VAL A 169 -1.29 2.32 5.28
C VAL A 169 -0.95 1.55 6.56
N ARG A 170 -1.18 2.15 7.73
CA ARG A 170 -1.03 1.45 9.02
C ARG A 170 -2.29 0.64 9.30
N ILE A 171 -2.14 -0.47 10.01
CA ILE A 171 -3.28 -1.07 10.72
C ILE A 171 -3.60 -0.15 11.91
N ARG A 172 -4.90 0.02 12.18
CA ARG A 172 -5.38 0.83 13.31
C ARG A 172 -4.81 0.26 14.62
N GLU A 173 -4.35 1.15 15.49
CA GLU A 173 -3.81 0.75 16.80
C GLU A 173 -4.84 -0.08 17.57
N GLY A 174 -4.42 -1.27 18.02
CA GLY A 174 -5.26 -2.25 18.71
C GLY A 174 -5.90 -3.29 17.79
N ASP A 175 -5.78 -3.16 16.47
CA ASP A 175 -6.26 -4.15 15.51
C ASP A 175 -5.13 -5.06 14.96
N GLU A 176 -3.86 -4.75 15.23
CA GLU A 176 -2.70 -5.47 14.69
C GLU A 176 -2.79 -6.99 14.95
N TRP A 177 -3.18 -7.37 16.17
CA TRP A 177 -3.30 -8.77 16.60
C TRP A 177 -4.21 -9.63 15.70
N LYS A 178 -5.18 -9.01 15.01
CA LYS A 178 -6.10 -9.70 14.09
C LYS A 178 -5.39 -10.21 12.85
N THR A 179 -4.29 -9.57 12.47
CA THR A 179 -3.44 -9.92 11.32
C THR A 179 -2.35 -10.93 11.66
N THR A 180 -2.41 -11.52 12.84
CA THR A 180 -1.42 -12.51 13.24
C THR A 180 -1.42 -13.70 12.28
N PHE A 181 -0.24 -14.11 11.87
CA PHE A 181 0.01 -15.31 11.10
C PHE A 181 1.10 -16.14 11.78
N HIS A 182 0.98 -17.45 11.65
CA HIS A 182 1.96 -18.38 12.20
C HIS A 182 2.83 -18.96 11.10
N THR A 183 4.08 -19.16 11.45
CA THR A 183 5.09 -19.87 10.67
C THR A 183 5.63 -21.03 11.48
N THR A 184 6.53 -21.82 10.90
CA THR A 184 7.26 -22.84 11.65
C THR A 184 8.24 -22.26 12.69
N HIS A 185 8.49 -20.95 12.67
CA HIS A 185 9.44 -20.26 13.54
C HIS A 185 8.79 -19.35 14.60
N GLY A 186 7.48 -19.12 14.52
CA GLY A 186 6.78 -18.29 15.50
C GLY A 186 5.53 -17.63 14.95
N HIS A 187 4.95 -16.75 15.76
CA HIS A 187 3.78 -15.94 15.41
C HIS A 187 4.21 -14.49 15.19
N TYR A 188 3.69 -13.89 14.14
CA TYR A 188 3.97 -12.51 13.78
C TYR A 188 2.68 -11.82 13.34
N GLU A 189 2.56 -10.54 13.64
CA GLU A 189 1.43 -9.71 13.22
C GLU A 189 1.93 -8.54 12.39
N TYR A 190 1.10 -8.10 11.45
CA TYR A 190 1.39 -6.91 10.68
C TYR A 190 1.06 -5.65 11.47
N ARG A 191 1.80 -4.59 11.16
CA ARG A 191 1.50 -3.23 11.60
C ARG A 191 1.09 -2.31 10.43
N VAL A 192 1.09 -2.84 9.21
CA VAL A 192 0.71 -2.18 7.94
C VAL A 192 -0.28 -3.02 7.15
#